data_AF-A0A9D6XCY0-F1
#
_entry.id   AF-A0A9D6XCY0-F1
#
_cell.length_a   1.000
_cell.length_b   1.000
_cell.length_c   1.000
_cell.angle_alpha   90.00
_cell.angle_beta   90.00
_cell.angle_gamma   90.00
#
_symmetry.space_group_name_H-M   'P 1'
#
loop_
_entity.id
_entity.type
_entity.pdbx_description
1 polymer ?
#
loop_
_entity_poly.entity_id
_entity_poly.type
_entity_poly.pdbx_seq_one_letter_code
_entity_poly.pdbx_strand_id
1 'polypeptide(L)'
;DMLERSRLPTPTLPLQGGRAGRGLDRFVACAPSPDHVFFKILEERHGVRLIAQTGDDLGARMARAFADVFALGYRQVLVVGTDLPTLPGSAFGEAVTVLATHDVVLGPALDGGYYLIGLRKPSPELFAGIPWSTDQVLPLTQQKAAALGLSIALLPVRRDIDTIDDLMAVIEEFEIGATGNRQGGAPGDRNEPSPQRSSPTASGLSARTAGVLRLLASRLRVHTRRTSKTMKAAASL
;
A
#
# COMPACT_ATOMS: atom_id res chain seq x y z
N ASP A 1 -22.87 7.98 33.00
CA ASP A 1 -23.37 8.34 31.67
C ASP A 1 -22.60 9.56 31.13
N MET A 2 -21.33 9.33 30.80
CA MET A 2 -20.34 10.36 30.42
C MET A 2 -19.37 9.80 29.36
N LEU A 3 -19.81 8.73 28.67
CA LEU A 3 -19.10 8.00 27.61
C LEU A 3 -19.72 8.23 26.23
N GLU A 4 -20.77 9.05 26.11
CA GLU A 4 -21.17 9.71 24.86
C GLU A 4 -20.25 10.90 24.55
N ARG A 5 -18.92 10.75 24.76
CA ARG A 5 -17.96 11.68 24.17
C ARG A 5 -17.87 11.36 22.69
N SER A 6 -18.76 12.00 21.94
CA SER A 6 -18.54 12.50 20.60
C SER A 6 -17.57 11.65 19.78
N ARG A 7 -18.10 10.69 19.02
CA ARG A 7 -17.39 10.06 17.90
C ARG A 7 -16.97 11.19 16.96
N LEU A 8 -15.78 11.75 17.17
CA LEU A 8 -15.16 12.65 16.21
C LEU A 8 -15.21 11.90 14.87
N PRO A 9 -15.70 12.54 13.79
CA PRO A 9 -15.77 11.87 12.51
C PRO A 9 -14.37 11.37 12.16
N THR A 10 -14.24 10.06 11.98
CA THR A 10 -13.03 9.43 11.48
C THR A 10 -12.69 10.13 10.16
N PRO A 11 -11.56 10.85 10.05
CA PRO A 11 -11.27 11.59 8.83
C PRO A 11 -11.13 10.59 7.69
N THR A 12 -12.05 10.68 6.74
CA THR A 12 -12.05 9.86 5.54
C THR A 12 -10.87 10.26 4.68
N LEU A 13 -10.21 9.29 4.06
CA LEU A 13 -9.15 9.59 3.10
C LEU A 13 -9.81 10.18 1.85
N PRO A 14 -9.47 11.41 1.44
CA PRO A 14 -10.06 12.00 0.25
C PRO A 14 -9.65 11.18 -0.99
N LEU A 15 -10.64 10.81 -1.79
CA LEU A 15 -10.39 10.23 -3.11
C LEU A 15 -10.06 11.38 -4.08
N GLN A 16 -8.86 11.35 -4.63
CA GLN A 16 -8.43 12.35 -5.60
C GLN A 16 -9.31 12.26 -6.86
N GLY A 17 -9.96 13.37 -7.25
CA GLY A 17 -10.90 13.41 -8.38
C GLY A 17 -12.33 12.93 -8.07
N GLY A 18 -12.65 12.59 -6.81
CA GLY A 18 -14.01 12.22 -6.40
C GLY A 18 -14.94 13.42 -6.19
N ARG A 19 -16.26 13.21 -6.31
CA ARG A 19 -17.27 14.20 -5.89
C ARG A 19 -17.07 14.53 -4.39
N ALA A 20 -17.25 15.80 -4.03
CA ALA A 20 -17.21 16.27 -2.64
C ALA A 20 -18.08 15.36 -1.73
N GLY A 21 -17.49 14.83 -0.66
CA GLY A 21 -18.18 14.01 0.34
C GLY A 21 -18.03 12.48 0.24
N ARG A 22 -17.26 11.94 -0.71
CA ARG A 22 -16.89 10.50 -0.71
C ARG A 22 -15.39 10.31 -0.44
N GLY A 23 -15.06 10.00 0.81
CA GLY A 23 -13.72 9.52 1.17
C GLY A 23 -13.76 8.05 1.59
N LEU A 24 -12.58 7.45 1.74
CA LEU A 24 -12.45 6.08 2.24
C LEU A 24 -12.45 6.09 3.76
N ASP A 25 -13.34 5.30 4.35
CA ASP A 25 -13.19 4.88 5.73
C ASP A 25 -12.03 3.89 5.82
N ARG A 26 -11.16 4.10 6.81
CA ARG A 26 -9.92 3.34 6.94
C ARG A 26 -9.97 2.45 8.17
N PHE A 27 -9.61 1.20 7.95
CA PHE A 27 -9.44 0.18 8.97
C PHE A 27 -8.00 -0.30 9.01
N VAL A 28 -7.51 -0.67 10.19
CA VAL A 28 -6.24 -1.38 10.38
C VAL A 28 -6.56 -2.76 10.94
N ALA A 29 -6.25 -3.79 10.16
CA ALA A 29 -6.39 -5.18 10.57
C ALA A 29 -5.17 -5.60 11.41
N CYS A 30 -5.38 -5.80 12.71
CA CYS A 30 -4.35 -5.90 13.73
C CYS A 30 -4.04 -7.36 14.08
N ALA A 31 -2.76 -7.70 14.17
CA ALA A 31 -2.26 -8.93 14.79
C ALA A 31 -1.10 -8.56 15.75
N PRO A 32 -1.01 -9.16 16.96
CA PRO A 32 -1.88 -10.20 17.49
C PRO A 32 -3.24 -9.69 18.01
N SER A 33 -3.36 -8.40 18.36
CA SER A 33 -4.61 -7.81 18.87
C SER A 33 -4.69 -6.31 18.59
N PRO A 34 -5.88 -5.74 18.33
CA PRO A 34 -6.10 -4.29 18.25
C PRO A 34 -5.84 -3.54 19.57
N ASP A 35 -5.73 -4.25 20.70
CA ASP A 35 -5.40 -3.63 22.00
C ASP A 35 -3.90 -3.41 22.20
N HIS A 36 -3.05 -3.89 21.28
CA HIS A 36 -1.63 -3.62 21.34
C HIS A 36 -1.35 -2.12 21.23
N VAL A 37 -0.48 -1.59 22.10
CA VAL A 37 -0.21 -0.14 22.25
C VAL A 37 0.16 0.54 20.92
N PHE A 38 0.89 -0.17 20.06
CA PHE A 38 1.22 0.29 18.71
C PHE A 38 -0.03 0.67 17.89
N PHE A 39 -1.07 -0.18 17.88
CA PHE A 39 -2.29 0.07 17.12
C PHE A 39 -3.16 1.15 17.75
N LYS A 40 -3.20 1.25 19.08
CA LYS A 40 -3.89 2.35 19.77
C LYS A 40 -3.28 3.71 19.45
N ILE A 41 -1.95 3.78 19.38
CA ILE A 41 -1.25 4.99 18.92
C ILE A 41 -1.60 5.30 17.45
N LEU A 42 -1.72 4.29 16.58
CA LEU A 42 -2.13 4.50 15.19
C LEU A 42 -3.57 5.00 15.06
N GLU A 43 -4.50 4.40 15.80
CA GLU A 43 -5.92 4.81 15.89
C GLU A 43 -6.04 6.27 16.27
N GLU A 44 -5.38 6.68 17.37
CA GLU A 44 -5.41 8.05 17.87
C GLU A 44 -4.77 9.06 16.90
N ARG A 45 -3.59 8.73 16.35
CA ARG A 45 -2.83 9.66 15.49
C ARG A 45 -3.40 9.81 14.09
N HIS A 46 -4.02 8.76 13.56
CA HIS A 46 -4.42 8.72 12.16
C HIS A 46 -5.93 8.67 11.95
N GLY A 47 -6.71 8.54 13.02
CA GLY A 47 -8.16 8.41 12.95
C GLY A 47 -8.52 7.23 12.05
N VAL A 48 -8.05 6.04 12.42
CA VAL A 48 -8.35 4.77 11.74
C VAL A 48 -9.08 3.86 12.72
N ARG A 49 -9.97 3.01 12.21
CA ARG A 49 -10.66 2.02 13.07
C ARG A 49 -9.83 0.75 13.15
N LEU A 50 -9.75 0.14 14.32
CA LEU A 50 -9.02 -1.11 14.50
C LEU A 50 -9.97 -2.31 14.38
N ILE A 51 -9.54 -3.34 13.65
CA ILE A 51 -10.20 -4.66 13.63
C ILE A 51 -9.16 -5.73 13.91
N ALA A 52 -9.54 -6.84 14.53
CA ALA A 52 -8.62 -7.96 14.74
C ALA A 52 -8.47 -8.78 13.45
N GLN A 53 -7.26 -9.26 13.17
CA GLN A 53 -7.10 -10.36 12.21
C GLN A 53 -7.48 -11.66 12.89
N THR A 54 -8.53 -12.32 12.41
CA THR A 54 -9.04 -13.57 12.98
C THR A 54 -9.19 -14.62 11.89
N GLY A 55 -8.53 -15.77 12.07
CA GLY A 55 -8.52 -16.88 11.12
C GLY A 55 -7.20 -17.66 11.21
N ASP A 56 -7.26 -18.92 10.83
CA ASP A 56 -6.15 -19.88 10.99
C ASP A 56 -4.98 -19.59 10.04
N ASP A 57 -5.28 -19.09 8.83
CA ASP A 57 -4.31 -18.66 7.83
C ASP A 57 -4.61 -17.24 7.32
N LEU A 58 -3.78 -16.75 6.38
CA LEU A 58 -3.94 -15.41 5.80
C LEU A 58 -5.27 -15.28 5.04
N GLY A 59 -5.70 -16.32 4.34
CA GLY A 59 -6.94 -16.33 3.58
C GLY A 59 -8.18 -16.22 4.46
N ALA A 60 -8.22 -17.01 5.54
CA ALA A 60 -9.28 -16.95 6.54
C ALA A 60 -9.35 -15.57 7.20
N ARG A 61 -8.20 -14.96 7.52
CA ARG A 61 -8.13 -13.60 8.08
C ARG A 61 -8.66 -12.55 7.10
N MET A 62 -8.29 -12.61 5.83
CA MET A 62 -8.81 -11.69 4.81
C MET A 62 -10.31 -11.89 4.57
N ALA A 63 -10.75 -13.14 4.40
CA ALA A 63 -12.16 -13.46 4.23
C ALA A 63 -13.01 -12.92 5.39
N ARG A 64 -12.51 -13.05 6.62
CA ARG A 64 -13.18 -12.54 7.82
C ARG A 64 -13.19 -11.02 7.88
N ALA A 65 -12.06 -10.37 7.56
CA ALA A 65 -12.00 -8.91 7.48
C ALA A 65 -13.00 -8.35 6.45
N PHE A 66 -13.11 -8.97 5.27
CA PHE A 66 -14.13 -8.61 4.29
C PHE A 66 -15.54 -8.78 4.88
N ALA A 67 -15.85 -9.94 5.45
CA ALA A 67 -17.17 -10.21 6.02
C ALA A 67 -17.56 -9.18 7.11
N ASP A 68 -16.65 -8.89 8.04
CA ASP A 68 -16.89 -7.94 9.13
C ASP A 68 -17.12 -6.52 8.59
N VAL A 69 -16.32 -6.06 7.62
CA VAL A 69 -16.49 -4.72 7.02
C VAL A 69 -17.77 -4.66 6.17
N PHE A 70 -18.09 -5.68 5.38
CA PHE A 70 -19.36 -5.73 4.64
C PHE A 70 -20.57 -5.69 5.59
N ALA A 71 -20.51 -6.33 6.76
CA ALA A 71 -21.58 -6.30 7.77
C ALA A 71 -21.84 -4.90 8.35
N LEU A 72 -20.89 -3.97 8.23
CA LEU A 72 -21.06 -2.55 8.58
C LEU A 72 -21.80 -1.74 7.50
N GLY A 73 -22.18 -2.36 6.38
CA GLY A 73 -22.94 -1.72 5.30
C GLY A 73 -22.10 -1.13 4.16
N TYR A 74 -20.79 -1.37 4.15
CA TYR A 74 -19.93 -0.99 3.01
C TYR A 74 -20.29 -1.83 1.78
N ARG A 75 -20.16 -1.23 0.57
CA ARG A 75 -20.48 -1.91 -0.70
C ARG A 75 -19.26 -2.20 -1.55
N GLN A 76 -18.14 -1.57 -1.23
CA GLN A 76 -16.85 -1.78 -1.85
C GLN A 76 -15.84 -1.78 -0.70
N VAL A 77 -15.06 -2.84 -0.60
CA VAL A 77 -14.05 -3.01 0.44
C VAL A 77 -12.73 -3.31 -0.26
N LEU A 78 -11.66 -2.66 0.18
CA LEU A 78 -10.30 -2.90 -0.29
C LEU A 78 -9.46 -3.40 0.89
N VAL A 79 -8.67 -4.44 0.66
CA VAL A 79 -7.60 -4.90 1.55
C VAL A 79 -6.28 -4.65 0.83
N VAL A 80 -5.32 -4.06 1.56
CA VAL A 80 -4.01 -3.69 1.03
C VAL A 80 -2.92 -4.11 2.00
N GLY A 81 -1.82 -4.66 1.48
CA GLY A 81 -0.60 -4.95 2.22
C GLY A 81 0.04 -3.69 2.81
N THR A 82 0.85 -3.86 3.86
CA THR A 82 1.52 -2.75 4.55
C THR A 82 2.99 -2.59 4.19
N ASP A 83 3.49 -3.44 3.32
CA ASP A 83 4.85 -3.61 2.80
C ASP A 83 5.13 -2.86 1.50
N LEU A 84 4.15 -2.11 0.98
CA LEU A 84 4.28 -1.28 -0.23
C LEU A 84 4.23 0.22 0.10
N PRO A 85 5.29 0.82 0.68
CA PRO A 85 5.30 2.22 1.10
C PRO A 85 5.24 3.22 -0.08
N THR A 86 5.44 2.74 -1.30
CA THR A 86 5.41 3.52 -2.55
C THR A 86 4.05 3.55 -3.24
N LEU A 87 3.02 2.89 -2.67
CA LEU A 87 1.69 2.86 -3.25
C LEU A 87 1.10 4.29 -3.33
N PRO A 88 0.80 4.82 -4.53
CA PRO A 88 0.22 6.15 -4.64
C PRO A 88 -1.23 6.17 -4.18
N GLY A 89 -1.65 7.31 -3.62
CA GLY A 89 -3.04 7.52 -3.22
C GLY A 89 -4.06 7.34 -4.37
N SER A 90 -3.65 7.56 -5.62
CA SER A 90 -4.51 7.38 -6.80
C SER A 90 -4.94 5.92 -6.98
N ALA A 91 -4.13 4.94 -6.56
CA ALA A 91 -4.42 3.52 -6.72
C ALA A 91 -5.72 3.12 -6.00
N PHE A 92 -6.04 3.74 -4.86
CA PHE A 92 -7.29 3.50 -4.17
C PHE A 92 -8.50 4.04 -4.94
N GLY A 93 -8.36 5.21 -5.57
CA GLY A 93 -9.41 5.79 -6.43
C GLY A 93 -9.64 4.97 -7.70
N GLU A 94 -8.57 4.49 -8.32
CA GLU A 94 -8.62 3.55 -9.46
C GLU A 94 -9.33 2.26 -9.06
N ALA A 95 -8.95 1.64 -7.94
CA ALA A 95 -9.57 0.42 -7.42
C ALA A 95 -11.08 0.58 -7.18
N VAL A 96 -11.49 1.68 -6.52
CA VAL A 96 -12.90 2.01 -6.28
C VAL A 96 -13.67 2.19 -7.59
N THR A 97 -13.07 2.88 -8.56
CA THR A 97 -13.68 3.15 -9.87
C THR A 97 -13.89 1.84 -10.64
N VAL A 98 -12.88 0.96 -10.64
CA VAL A 98 -12.94 -0.35 -11.30
C VAL A 98 -14.01 -1.25 -10.68
N LEU A 99 -14.14 -1.25 -9.35
CA LEU A 99 -15.17 -1.99 -8.62
C LEU A 99 -16.61 -1.49 -8.90
N ALA A 100 -16.80 -0.41 -9.65
CA ALA A 100 -18.12 -0.02 -10.12
C ALA A 100 -18.65 -0.97 -11.21
N THR A 101 -17.75 -1.60 -11.97
CA THR A 101 -18.08 -2.47 -13.11
C THR A 101 -17.58 -3.90 -12.96
N HIS A 102 -16.66 -4.17 -12.03
CA HIS A 102 -16.10 -5.50 -11.78
C HIS A 102 -16.42 -6.02 -10.38
N ASP A 103 -16.43 -7.34 -10.20
CA ASP A 103 -16.65 -7.98 -8.91
C ASP A 103 -15.41 -7.96 -8.02
N VAL A 104 -14.24 -8.09 -8.66
CA VAL A 104 -12.92 -8.18 -8.03
C VAL A 104 -11.96 -7.21 -8.71
N VAL A 105 -11.16 -6.50 -7.91
CA VAL A 105 -9.96 -5.81 -8.38
C VAL A 105 -8.74 -6.38 -7.69
N LEU A 106 -7.68 -6.64 -8.45
CA LEU A 106 -6.40 -7.12 -7.91
C LEU A 106 -5.29 -6.13 -8.30
N GLY A 107 -4.42 -5.80 -7.36
CA GLY A 107 -3.16 -5.11 -7.60
C GLY A 107 -2.01 -6.11 -7.57
N PRO A 108 -1.51 -6.59 -8.73
CA PRO A 108 -0.48 -7.62 -8.77
C PRO A 108 0.82 -7.16 -8.11
N ALA A 109 1.45 -8.04 -7.35
CA ALA A 109 2.81 -7.89 -6.85
C ALA A 109 3.80 -8.62 -7.78
N LEU A 110 5.07 -8.22 -7.77
CA LEU A 110 6.10 -8.84 -8.63
C LEU A 110 6.48 -10.26 -8.21
N ASP A 111 6.21 -10.62 -6.96
CA ASP A 111 6.49 -11.93 -6.37
C ASP A 111 5.47 -13.02 -6.77
N GLY A 112 4.42 -12.66 -7.52
CA GLY A 112 3.32 -13.55 -7.91
C GLY A 112 2.11 -13.50 -6.98
N GLY A 113 2.13 -12.64 -5.96
CA GLY A 113 1.00 -12.29 -5.11
C GLY A 113 0.24 -11.06 -5.57
N TYR A 114 -0.38 -10.37 -4.61
CA TYR A 114 -1.03 -9.09 -4.83
C TYR A 114 -0.90 -8.19 -3.61
N TYR A 115 -0.57 -6.92 -3.83
CA TYR A 115 -0.52 -5.90 -2.77
C TYR A 115 -1.92 -5.36 -2.43
N LEU A 116 -2.90 -5.57 -3.30
CA LEU A 116 -4.28 -5.09 -3.13
C LEU A 116 -5.27 -6.12 -3.66
N ILE A 117 -6.32 -6.37 -2.89
CA ILE A 117 -7.55 -7.02 -3.37
C ILE A 117 -8.76 -6.19 -2.95
N GLY A 118 -9.69 -5.99 -3.86
CA GLY A 118 -10.94 -5.31 -3.59
C GLY A 118 -12.13 -6.12 -4.06
N LEU A 119 -13.22 -6.07 -3.31
CA LEU A 119 -14.45 -6.81 -3.56
C LEU A 119 -15.68 -5.90 -3.43
N ARG A 120 -16.75 -6.23 -4.16
CA ARG A 120 -18.07 -5.59 -4.02
C ARG A 120 -19.11 -6.38 -3.21
N LYS A 121 -18.77 -7.63 -2.86
CA LYS A 121 -19.57 -8.53 -2.02
C LYS A 121 -18.63 -9.51 -1.31
N PRO A 122 -19.03 -10.09 -0.16
CA PRO A 122 -18.28 -11.18 0.45
C PRO A 122 -18.15 -12.35 -0.53
N SER A 123 -16.92 -12.85 -0.70
CA SER A 123 -16.60 -14.01 -1.54
C SER A 123 -15.52 -14.87 -0.85
N PRO A 124 -15.81 -15.50 0.31
CA PRO A 124 -14.82 -16.24 1.10
C PRO A 124 -14.13 -17.37 0.31
N GLU A 125 -14.81 -17.93 -0.68
CA GLU A 125 -14.32 -19.02 -1.54
C GLU A 125 -13.10 -18.62 -2.39
N LEU A 126 -12.91 -17.32 -2.64
CA LEU A 126 -11.71 -16.80 -3.32
C LEU A 126 -10.43 -17.06 -2.53
N PHE A 127 -10.52 -17.10 -1.20
CA PHE A 127 -9.38 -17.19 -0.31
C PHE A 127 -9.09 -18.62 0.16
N ALA A 128 -10.04 -19.54 -0.02
CA ALA A 128 -9.93 -20.91 0.47
C ALA A 128 -8.92 -21.72 -0.36
N GLY A 129 -7.95 -22.37 0.29
CA GLY A 129 -7.00 -23.26 -0.39
C GLY A 129 -6.03 -22.56 -1.34
N ILE A 130 -5.79 -21.25 -1.14
CA ILE A 130 -4.69 -20.54 -1.79
C ILE A 130 -3.39 -20.89 -1.04
N PRO A 131 -2.31 -21.31 -1.74
CA PRO A 131 -1.00 -21.50 -1.14
C PRO A 131 -0.36 -20.13 -0.89
N TRP A 132 -0.69 -19.50 0.24
CA TRP A 132 -0.15 -18.20 0.63
C TRP A 132 1.38 -18.19 0.69
N SER A 133 1.98 -17.03 0.43
CA SER A 133 3.45 -16.85 0.37
C SER A 133 4.13 -17.66 -0.74
N THR A 134 3.46 -17.80 -1.89
CA THR A 134 4.02 -18.42 -3.10
C THR A 134 3.70 -17.58 -4.32
N ASP A 135 4.44 -17.80 -5.41
CA ASP A 135 4.21 -17.14 -6.70
C ASP A 135 2.92 -17.59 -7.41
N GLN A 136 2.20 -18.56 -6.84
CA GLN A 136 0.94 -19.08 -7.37
C GLN A 136 -0.30 -18.34 -6.84
N VAL A 137 -0.13 -17.41 -5.89
CA VAL A 137 -1.26 -16.73 -5.22
C VAL A 137 -2.16 -15.99 -6.22
N LEU A 138 -1.58 -15.13 -7.07
CA LEU A 138 -2.33 -14.37 -8.06
C LEU A 138 -3.03 -15.27 -9.10
N PRO A 139 -2.32 -16.17 -9.83
CA PRO A 139 -2.95 -16.97 -10.87
C PRO A 139 -4.05 -17.89 -10.31
N LEU A 140 -3.87 -18.49 -9.13
CA LEU A 140 -4.90 -19.31 -8.51
C LEU A 140 -6.11 -18.50 -8.05
N THR A 141 -5.89 -17.28 -7.55
CA THR A 141 -6.99 -16.36 -7.21
C THR A 141 -7.80 -15.99 -8.45
N GLN A 142 -7.14 -15.72 -9.58
CA GLN A 142 -7.82 -15.43 -10.86
C GLN A 142 -8.62 -16.64 -11.36
N GLN A 143 -8.05 -17.84 -11.30
CA GLN A 143 -8.75 -19.08 -11.67
C GLN A 143 -9.99 -19.32 -10.81
N LYS A 144 -9.88 -19.11 -9.49
CA LYS A 144 -11.03 -19.22 -8.57
C LYS A 144 -12.11 -18.20 -8.88
N ALA A 145 -11.75 -16.95 -9.10
CA ALA A 145 -12.70 -15.91 -9.47
C ALA A 145 -13.43 -16.26 -10.78
N ALA A 146 -12.71 -16.77 -11.79
CA ALA A 146 -13.33 -17.25 -13.03
C ALA A 146 -14.30 -18.42 -12.79
N ALA A 147 -13.90 -19.42 -11.97
CA ALA A 147 -14.75 -20.55 -11.61
C ALA A 147 -16.02 -20.15 -10.83
N LEU A 148 -15.95 -19.04 -10.07
CA LEU A 148 -17.08 -18.44 -9.35
C LEU A 148 -17.91 -17.49 -10.23
N GLY A 149 -17.56 -17.32 -11.51
CA GLY A 149 -18.24 -16.40 -12.42
C GLY A 149 -18.07 -14.92 -12.06
N LEU A 150 -16.98 -14.57 -11.36
CA LEU A 150 -16.69 -13.20 -10.94
C LEU A 150 -15.84 -12.48 -11.98
N SER A 151 -16.25 -11.26 -12.33
CA SER A 151 -15.47 -10.37 -13.20
C SER A 151 -14.27 -9.78 -12.45
N ILE A 152 -13.11 -9.76 -13.10
CA ILE A 152 -11.84 -9.28 -12.51
C ILE A 152 -11.28 -8.15 -13.35
N ALA A 153 -10.70 -7.16 -12.69
CA ALA A 153 -9.79 -6.20 -13.30
C ALA A 153 -8.48 -6.11 -12.53
N LEU A 154 -7.41 -5.79 -13.24
CA LEU A 154 -6.06 -5.68 -12.68
C LEU A 154 -5.61 -4.23 -12.67
N LEU A 155 -5.04 -3.80 -11.54
CA LEU A 155 -4.29 -2.55 -11.43
C LEU A 155 -2.84 -2.76 -11.93
N PRO A 156 -2.04 -1.68 -12.07
CA PRO A 156 -0.63 -1.83 -12.39
C PRO A 156 0.12 -2.70 -11.39
N VAL A 157 1.04 -3.52 -11.91
CA VAL A 157 1.97 -4.35 -11.14
C VAL A 157 2.91 -3.48 -10.32
N ARG A 158 3.21 -3.86 -9.07
CA ARG A 158 4.13 -3.13 -8.19
C ARG A 158 5.05 -4.06 -7.41
N ARG A 159 6.14 -3.51 -6.87
CA ARG A 159 7.11 -4.19 -6.02
C ARG A 159 6.85 -3.86 -4.54
N ASP A 160 6.30 -4.81 -3.81
CA ASP A 160 6.32 -4.87 -2.35
C ASP A 160 7.72 -5.20 -1.82
N ILE A 161 7.93 -4.95 -0.52
CA ILE A 161 9.24 -5.08 0.11
C ILE A 161 9.23 -6.28 1.05
N ASP A 162 9.64 -7.44 0.54
CA ASP A 162 9.86 -8.66 1.33
C ASP A 162 11.34 -8.90 1.64
N THR A 163 12.20 -8.59 0.67
CA THR A 163 13.63 -8.87 0.76
C THR A 163 14.48 -7.58 0.81
N ILE A 164 15.76 -7.76 1.14
CA ILE A 164 16.72 -6.67 1.06
C ILE A 164 16.89 -6.16 -0.38
N ASP A 165 16.77 -7.05 -1.37
CA ASP A 165 16.91 -6.70 -2.78
C ASP A 165 15.72 -5.83 -3.23
N ASP A 166 14.51 -6.11 -2.73
CA ASP A 166 13.34 -5.27 -2.98
C ASP A 166 13.52 -3.87 -2.39
N LEU A 167 14.01 -3.80 -1.15
CA LEU A 167 14.29 -2.52 -0.51
C LEU A 167 15.35 -1.72 -1.29
N MET A 168 16.40 -2.38 -1.78
CA MET A 168 17.44 -1.75 -2.58
C MET A 168 16.91 -1.23 -3.92
N ALA A 169 16.07 -2.03 -4.61
CA ALA A 169 15.42 -1.61 -5.85
C ALA A 169 14.52 -0.38 -5.64
N VAL A 170 13.70 -0.38 -4.57
CA VAL A 170 12.84 0.77 -4.22
C VAL A 170 13.67 2.02 -3.92
N ILE A 171 14.82 1.88 -3.25
CA ILE A 171 15.73 3.00 -2.99
C ILE A 171 16.31 3.55 -4.30
N GLU A 172 16.74 2.68 -5.21
CA GLU A 172 17.32 3.08 -6.50
C GLU A 172 16.28 3.81 -7.38
N GLU A 173 15.08 3.24 -7.51
CA GLU A 173 13.96 3.88 -8.23
C GLU A 173 13.64 5.27 -7.67
N PHE A 174 13.62 5.39 -6.34
CA PHE A 174 13.38 6.67 -5.66
C PHE A 174 14.47 7.71 -5.96
N GLU A 175 15.75 7.31 -5.97
CA GLU A 175 16.86 8.22 -6.25
C GLU A 175 16.95 8.63 -7.73
N ILE A 176 16.65 7.72 -8.66
CA ILE A 176 16.56 8.03 -10.10
C ILE A 176 15.45 9.07 -10.33
N GLY A 177 14.27 8.85 -9.78
CA GLY A 177 13.16 9.82 -9.86
C GLY A 177 13.49 11.19 -9.24
N ALA A 178 14.33 11.22 -8.20
CA ALA A 178 14.76 12.47 -7.57
C ALA A 178 15.84 13.23 -8.37
N THR A 179 16.60 12.54 -9.22
CA THR A 179 17.72 13.09 -10.01
C THR A 179 17.32 13.47 -11.43
N GLY A 180 16.41 12.73 -12.06
CA GLY A 180 15.86 13.04 -13.39
C GLY A 180 15.16 14.41 -13.47
N ASN A 181 14.63 14.92 -12.35
CA ASN A 181 13.99 16.23 -12.27
C ASN A 181 14.97 17.41 -12.10
N ARG A 182 16.30 17.18 -12.14
CA ARG A 182 17.31 18.26 -12.06
C ARG A 182 17.90 18.68 -13.41
N GLN A 183 17.60 17.98 -14.51
CA GLN A 183 18.07 18.35 -15.85
C GLN A 183 16.90 18.88 -16.70
N GLY A 184 16.64 20.17 -16.60
CA GLY A 184 15.56 20.83 -17.36
C GLY A 184 15.47 22.32 -17.09
N GLY A 185 16.57 23.05 -17.18
CA GLY A 185 16.59 24.52 -17.03
C GLY A 185 17.77 25.13 -17.77
N ALA A 186 17.65 25.27 -19.09
CA ALA A 186 18.47 26.20 -19.86
C ALA A 186 18.04 27.65 -19.52
N PRO A 187 18.95 28.64 -19.51
CA PRO A 187 18.60 30.02 -19.18
C PRO A 187 17.90 30.66 -20.39
N GLY A 188 16.57 30.78 -20.33
CA GLY A 188 15.75 31.40 -21.38
C GLY A 188 14.68 32.30 -20.79
N ASP A 189 14.91 33.60 -20.96
CA ASP A 189 14.03 34.78 -20.90
C ASP A 189 13.00 35.01 -19.77
N ARG A 190 13.04 36.23 -19.23
CA ARG A 190 12.21 36.70 -18.10
C ARG A 190 10.91 37.33 -18.64
N ASN A 191 9.79 36.61 -18.53
CA ASN A 191 8.45 37.16 -18.21
C ASN A 191 7.35 36.10 -18.39
N GLU A 192 6.99 35.36 -17.34
CA GLU A 192 5.65 34.72 -17.21
C GLU A 192 5.25 34.58 -15.73
N PRO A 193 3.94 34.58 -15.40
CA PRO A 193 3.43 34.75 -14.05
C PRO A 193 3.65 33.51 -13.18
N SER A 194 3.97 33.73 -11.90
CA SER A 194 4.26 32.68 -10.92
C SER A 194 3.12 31.66 -10.78
N PRO A 195 3.36 30.35 -11.00
CA PRO A 195 2.41 29.32 -10.62
C PRO A 195 2.53 29.02 -9.13
N GLN A 196 1.37 28.77 -8.54
CA GLN A 196 1.10 28.45 -7.15
C GLN A 196 2.01 27.33 -6.62
N ARG A 197 2.47 27.51 -5.38
CA ARG A 197 3.26 26.52 -4.61
C ARG A 197 2.53 25.18 -4.52
N SER A 198 2.87 24.28 -5.44
CA SER A 198 2.66 22.85 -5.28
C SER A 198 4.03 22.22 -5.08
N SER A 199 4.34 21.82 -3.85
CA SER A 199 5.49 20.95 -3.59
C SER A 199 5.02 19.56 -3.14
N PRO A 200 4.58 18.69 -4.06
CA PRO A 200 4.76 17.27 -3.86
C PRO A 200 6.20 16.95 -4.24
N THR A 201 6.94 16.26 -3.37
CA THR A 201 8.20 15.63 -3.79
C THR A 201 7.92 14.78 -5.02
N ALA A 202 8.74 14.90 -6.06
CA ALA A 202 8.55 14.38 -7.42
C ALA A 202 8.25 12.86 -7.54
N SER A 203 8.23 12.12 -6.43
CA SER A 203 7.91 10.69 -6.35
C SER A 203 6.52 10.36 -5.81
N GLY A 204 5.67 11.34 -5.47
CA GLY A 204 4.34 11.09 -4.88
C GLY A 204 4.36 10.50 -3.46
N LEU A 205 5.55 10.34 -2.86
CA LEU A 205 5.74 9.83 -1.50
C LEU A 205 5.52 10.90 -0.43
N SER A 206 5.15 10.46 0.77
CA SER A 206 5.15 11.35 1.93
C SER A 206 6.57 11.81 2.28
N ALA A 207 6.70 13.02 2.86
CA ALA A 207 7.99 13.53 3.34
C ALA A 207 8.67 12.58 4.34
N ARG A 208 7.86 11.88 5.15
CA ARG A 208 8.34 10.87 6.10
C ARG A 208 8.93 9.67 5.37
N THR A 209 8.19 9.08 4.43
CA THR A 209 8.65 7.93 3.62
C THR A 209 9.92 8.27 2.86
N ALA A 210 9.94 9.41 2.18
CA ALA A 210 11.12 9.89 1.45
C ALA A 210 12.32 10.16 2.38
N GLY A 211 12.08 10.61 3.61
CA GLY A 211 13.14 10.77 4.62
C GLY A 211 13.73 9.43 5.05
N VAL A 212 12.89 8.43 5.30
CA VAL A 212 13.32 7.08 5.69
C VAL A 212 14.10 6.40 4.57
N LEU A 213 13.61 6.44 3.32
CA LEU A 213 14.32 5.84 2.18
C LEU A 213 15.71 6.46 1.99
N ARG A 214 15.84 7.79 2.11
CA ARG A 214 17.15 8.46 2.05
C ARG A 214 18.09 8.03 3.19
N LEU A 215 17.56 7.89 4.40
CA LEU A 215 18.35 7.41 5.53
C LEU A 215 18.84 5.98 5.29
N LEU A 216 17.96 5.08 4.85
CA LEU A 216 18.31 3.69 4.54
C LEU A 216 19.35 3.61 3.42
N ALA A 217 19.16 4.36 2.33
CA ALA A 217 20.12 4.46 1.23
C ALA A 217 21.52 4.85 1.75
N SER A 218 21.60 5.84 2.64
CA SER A 218 22.87 6.27 3.22
C SER A 218 23.54 5.18 4.06
N ARG A 219 22.77 4.42 4.84
CA ARG A 219 23.28 3.39 5.77
C ARG A 219 23.73 2.13 5.03
N LEU A 220 22.95 1.68 4.06
CA LEU A 220 23.25 0.48 3.27
C LEU A 220 24.52 0.70 2.43
N ARG A 221 24.68 1.86 1.80
CA ARG A 221 25.92 2.22 1.06
C ARG A 221 27.18 2.23 1.93
N VAL A 222 27.09 2.74 3.17
CA VAL A 222 28.21 2.71 4.11
C VAL A 222 28.59 1.27 4.46
N HIS A 223 27.60 0.39 4.57
CA HIS A 223 27.82 -1.02 4.87
C HIS A 223 28.49 -1.75 3.70
N THR A 224 28.02 -1.57 2.47
CA THR A 224 28.62 -2.18 1.26
C THR A 224 30.07 -1.71 1.02
N ARG A 225 30.37 -0.43 1.31
CA ARG A 225 31.75 0.09 1.22
C ARG A 225 32.68 -0.49 2.29
N ARG A 226 32.17 -0.72 3.51
CA ARG A 226 32.95 -1.36 4.59
C ARG A 226 33.23 -2.82 4.27
N THR A 227 32.24 -3.61 3.88
CA THR A 227 32.41 -5.04 3.54
C THR A 227 33.37 -5.24 2.36
N SER A 228 33.27 -4.41 1.32
CA SER A 228 34.21 -4.43 0.18
C SER A 228 35.66 -4.11 0.60
N LYS A 229 35.86 -3.17 1.54
CA LYS A 229 37.19 -2.82 2.06
C LYS A 229 37.78 -3.94 2.92
N THR A 230 36.96 -4.61 3.74
CA THR A 230 37.40 -5.75 4.55
C THR A 230 37.73 -6.98 3.70
N MET A 231 36.95 -7.26 2.65
CA MET A 231 37.23 -8.35 1.71
C MET A 231 38.50 -8.10 0.88
N LYS A 232 38.72 -6.86 0.41
CA LYS A 232 39.99 -6.50 -0.26
C LYS A 232 41.21 -6.63 0.67
N ALA A 233 41.06 -6.27 1.95
CA ALA A 233 42.13 -6.43 2.93
C ALA A 233 42.42 -7.92 3.25
N ALA A 234 41.38 -8.75 3.35
CA ALA A 234 41.53 -10.19 3.57
C ALA A 234 42.10 -10.95 2.35
N ALA A 235 41.86 -10.46 1.13
CA ALA A 235 42.43 -11.02 -0.10
C ALA A 235 43.87 -10.52 -0.40
N SER A 236 44.41 -9.62 0.42
CA SER A 236 45.78 -9.07 0.28
C SER A 236 46.74 -9.57 1.39
N LEU A 237 46.33 -10.58 2.15
CA LEU A 237 47.13 -11.32 3.14
C LEU A 237 47.28 -12.77 2.66
#